data_AF-A0AA43ILZ2-F1
#
_entry.id   AF-A0AA43ILZ2-F1
#
_cell.length_a   1.000
_cell.length_b   1.000
_cell.length_c   1.000
_cell.angle_alpha   90.00
_cell.angle_beta   90.00
_cell.angle_gamma   90.00
#
_symmetry.space_group_name_H-M   'P 1'
#
loop_
_entity.id
_entity.type
_entity.pdbx_description
1 polymer ?
#
loop_
_entity_poly.entity_id
_entity_poly.type
_entity_poly.pdbx_seq_one_letter_code
_entity_poly.pdbx_strand_id
1 'polypeptide(L)'
;DIAGKTGTTQANADGWFMAITPKLVIGCWVGADDPGIHFKTTADGQGAATALPIVAQLLQKVNKDHDLGIIATARFEPLEDRLVERLDCDMSRSDRNLFQRIFNLKKGTKETTFKVEKNRNAP
;
A
#
# COMPACT_ATOMS: atom_id res chain seq x y z
N ASP A 1 -16.19 -5.26 -3.28
CA ASP A 1 -14.92 -4.69 -2.76
C ASP A 1 -13.79 -4.97 -3.72
N ILE A 2 -12.76 -4.13 -3.70
CA ILE A 2 -11.55 -4.30 -4.53
C ILE A 2 -10.34 -3.99 -3.65
N ALA A 3 -9.33 -4.86 -3.68
CA ALA A 3 -7.99 -4.58 -3.17
C ALA A 3 -7.00 -4.66 -4.33
N GLY A 4 -5.89 -3.93 -4.24
CA GLY A 4 -4.88 -3.99 -5.28
C GLY A 4 -3.53 -3.43 -4.86
N LYS A 5 -2.50 -3.78 -5.64
CA LYS A 5 -1.13 -3.36 -5.42
C LYS A 5 -0.43 -3.10 -6.75
N THR A 6 0.32 -2.02 -6.79
CA THR A 6 1.21 -1.66 -7.90
C THR A 6 2.58 -2.32 -7.76
N GLY A 7 3.20 -2.64 -8.88
CA GLY A 7 4.62 -2.96 -8.99
C GLY A 7 5.23 -2.14 -10.13
N THR A 8 6.50 -1.76 -9.98
CA THR A 8 7.28 -1.10 -11.02
C THR A 8 8.68 -1.67 -10.97
N THR A 9 9.21 -2.16 -12.08
CA THR A 9 10.60 -2.63 -12.14
C THR A 9 11.57 -1.47 -12.25
N GLN A 10 12.87 -1.75 -12.08
CA GLN A 10 13.90 -0.74 -12.19
C GLN A 10 13.95 -0.17 -13.61
N ALA A 11 14.51 1.04 -13.73
CA ALA A 11 14.57 1.80 -14.99
C ALA A 11 13.21 2.04 -15.68
N ASN A 12 12.08 1.80 -14.98
CA ASN A 12 10.74 1.88 -15.53
C ASN A 12 10.53 0.95 -16.74
N ALA A 13 11.13 -0.25 -16.72
CA ALA A 13 10.97 -1.23 -17.79
C ALA A 13 9.55 -1.82 -17.82
N ASP A 14 9.00 -2.12 -16.64
CA ASP A 14 7.71 -2.78 -16.51
C ASP A 14 6.85 -2.12 -15.43
N GLY A 15 5.57 -1.99 -15.75
CA GLY A 15 4.52 -1.67 -14.82
C GLY A 15 3.61 -2.87 -14.56
N TRP A 16 3.31 -3.11 -13.30
CA TRP A 16 2.41 -4.18 -12.85
C TRP A 16 1.27 -3.61 -12.03
N PHE A 17 0.09 -4.21 -12.18
CA PHE A 17 -1.01 -4.03 -11.26
C PHE A 17 -1.70 -5.36 -11.00
N MET A 18 -1.77 -5.73 -9.71
CA MET A 18 -2.53 -6.87 -9.24
C MET A 18 -3.76 -6.36 -8.52
N ALA A 19 -4.94 -6.84 -8.91
CA ALA A 19 -6.21 -6.56 -8.25
C ALA A 19 -6.89 -7.85 -7.83
N ILE A 20 -7.62 -7.79 -6.72
CA ILE A 20 -8.43 -8.89 -6.23
C ILE A 20 -9.80 -8.36 -5.80
N THR A 21 -10.83 -9.06 -6.23
CA THR A 21 -12.17 -9.04 -5.66
C THR A 21 -12.43 -10.43 -5.05
N PRO A 22 -13.47 -10.62 -4.25
CA PRO A 22 -13.73 -11.90 -3.58
C PRO A 22 -13.91 -13.09 -4.54
N LYS A 23 -14.21 -12.84 -5.82
CA LYS A 23 -14.48 -13.87 -6.84
C LYS A 23 -13.60 -13.73 -8.09
N LEU A 24 -12.67 -12.77 -8.13
CA LEU A 24 -11.85 -12.52 -9.31
C LEU A 24 -10.46 -12.01 -8.91
N VAL A 25 -9.42 -12.58 -9.52
CA VAL A 25 -8.04 -12.10 -9.43
C VAL A 25 -7.63 -11.61 -10.81
N ILE A 26 -7.04 -10.42 -10.88
CA ILE A 26 -6.59 -9.79 -12.12
C ILE A 26 -5.13 -9.41 -11.95
N GLY A 27 -4.29 -9.87 -12.87
CA GLY A 27 -2.92 -9.39 -13.02
C GLY A 27 -2.75 -8.73 -14.38
N CYS A 28 -2.18 -7.53 -14.39
CA CYS A 28 -1.82 -6.84 -15.61
C CYS A 28 -0.35 -6.44 -15.57
N TRP A 29 0.34 -6.76 -16.65
CA TRP A 29 1.69 -6.33 -16.95
C TRP A 29 1.66 -5.45 -18.18
N VAL A 30 2.46 -4.40 -18.15
CA VAL A 30 2.74 -3.54 -19.30
C VAL A 30 4.25 -3.32 -19.35
N GLY A 31 4.85 -3.71 -20.46
CA GLY A 31 6.28 -3.60 -20.73
C GLY A 31 6.57 -3.98 -22.18
N ALA A 32 7.83 -4.27 -22.47
CA ALA A 32 8.28 -4.78 -23.75
C ALA A 32 8.99 -6.12 -23.57
N ASP A 33 9.07 -6.91 -24.64
CA ASP A 33 9.78 -8.20 -24.61
C ASP A 33 11.29 -8.03 -24.33
N ASP A 34 11.87 -6.91 -24.77
CA ASP A 34 13.23 -6.49 -24.45
C ASP A 34 13.19 -5.39 -23.36
N PRO A 35 13.74 -5.62 -22.16
CA PRO A 35 13.79 -4.63 -21.08
C PRO A 35 14.60 -3.37 -21.41
N GLY A 36 15.44 -3.40 -22.46
CA GLY A 36 16.12 -2.22 -22.98
C GLY A 36 15.13 -1.19 -23.56
N ILE A 37 13.93 -1.61 -23.95
CA ILE A 37 12.83 -0.74 -24.37
C ILE A 37 11.97 -0.44 -23.14
N HIS A 38 12.14 0.75 -22.57
CA HIS A 38 11.48 1.13 -21.33
C HIS A 38 10.90 2.55 -21.37
N PHE A 39 10.05 2.85 -20.39
CA PHE A 39 9.49 4.19 -20.25
C PHE A 39 10.58 5.19 -19.84
N LYS A 40 10.50 6.41 -20.38
CA LYS A 40 11.50 7.46 -20.13
C LYS A 40 11.48 7.98 -18.69
N THR A 41 10.31 7.96 -18.05
CA THR A 41 10.11 8.51 -16.70
C THR A 41 9.32 7.55 -15.82
N THR A 42 9.48 7.67 -14.50
CA THR A 42 8.67 6.92 -13.54
C THR A 42 7.21 7.37 -13.53
N ALA A 43 6.94 8.64 -13.85
CA ALA A 43 5.57 9.12 -13.98
C ALA A 43 4.80 8.33 -15.05
N ASP A 44 5.47 8.03 -16.17
CA ASP A 44 4.90 7.28 -17.29
C ASP A 44 4.95 5.77 -17.10
N GLY A 45 6.03 5.24 -16.50
CA GLY A 45 6.26 3.80 -16.40
C GLY A 45 5.80 3.12 -15.12
N GLN A 46 5.39 3.88 -14.09
CA GLN A 46 4.84 3.28 -12.88
C GLN A 46 3.58 2.47 -13.16
N GLY A 47 3.39 1.34 -12.46
CA GLY A 47 2.22 0.49 -12.65
C GLY A 47 0.87 1.20 -12.47
N ALA A 48 0.82 2.32 -11.74
CA ALA A 48 -0.36 3.17 -11.59
C ALA A 48 -0.75 3.92 -12.88
N ALA A 49 0.23 4.28 -13.71
CA ALA A 49 0.02 4.99 -14.97
C ALA A 49 -0.20 4.02 -16.14
N THR A 50 0.36 2.80 -16.07
CA THR A 50 0.34 1.82 -17.17
C THR A 50 -0.70 0.72 -16.98
N ALA A 51 -0.45 -0.22 -16.05
CA ALA A 51 -1.25 -1.43 -15.86
C ALA A 51 -2.60 -1.17 -15.16
N LEU A 52 -2.65 -0.25 -14.20
CA LEU A 52 -3.86 0.06 -13.44
C LEU A 52 -5.04 0.53 -14.33
N PRO A 53 -4.87 1.47 -15.29
CA PRO A 53 -5.96 1.89 -16.17
C PRO A 53 -6.59 0.74 -16.98
N ILE A 54 -5.81 -0.26 -17.38
CA ILE A 54 -6.32 -1.44 -18.11
C ILE A 54 -7.23 -2.26 -17.19
N VAL A 55 -6.77 -2.54 -15.97
CA VAL A 55 -7.55 -3.27 -14.96
C VAL A 55 -8.81 -2.50 -14.57
N ALA A 56 -8.72 -1.17 -14.43
CA ALA A 56 -9.87 -0.32 -14.12
C ALA A 56 -10.94 -0.40 -15.22
N GLN A 57 -10.55 -0.35 -16.50
CA GLN A 57 -11.48 -0.50 -17.61
C GLN A 57 -12.12 -1.88 -17.66
N LEU A 58 -11.36 -2.94 -17.37
CA LEU A 58 -11.91 -4.30 -17.27
C LEU A 58 -12.97 -4.39 -16.17
N LEU A 59 -12.66 -3.90 -14.96
CA LEU A 59 -13.62 -3.90 -13.84
C LEU A 59 -14.85 -3.05 -14.12
N GLN A 60 -14.71 -1.92 -14.82
CA GLN A 60 -15.87 -1.12 -15.26
C GLN A 60 -16.77 -1.90 -16.23
N LYS A 61 -16.20 -2.72 -17.12
CA LYS A 61 -16.99 -3.58 -18.02
C LYS A 61 -17.67 -4.70 -17.24
N VAL A 62 -16.94 -5.37 -16.35
CA VAL A 62 -17.50 -6.42 -15.47
C VAL A 62 -18.67 -5.88 -14.63
N ASN A 63 -18.53 -4.68 -14.08
CA ASN A 63 -19.58 -4.06 -13.26
C ASN A 63 -20.83 -3.64 -14.06
N LYS A 64 -20.72 -3.48 -15.39
CA LYS A 64 -21.85 -3.13 -16.27
C LYS A 64 -22.55 -4.37 -16.85
N ASP A 65 -21.90 -5.52 -16.80
CA ASP A 65 -22.43 -6.77 -17.33
C ASP A 65 -23.34 -7.44 -16.30
N HIS A 66 -24.62 -7.60 -16.66
CA HIS A 66 -25.62 -8.21 -15.79
C HIS A 66 -25.36 -9.70 -15.53
N ASP A 67 -24.72 -10.40 -16.47
CA ASP A 67 -24.41 -11.82 -16.33
C ASP A 67 -23.26 -12.05 -15.33
N LEU A 68 -22.45 -11.01 -15.08
CA LEU A 68 -21.33 -11.04 -14.14
C LEU A 68 -21.66 -10.48 -12.76
N GLY A 69 -22.95 -10.28 -12.45
CA GLY A 69 -23.42 -9.71 -11.18
C GLY A 69 -22.84 -10.40 -9.94
N ILE A 70 -22.73 -11.75 -9.96
CA ILE A 70 -22.17 -12.55 -8.85
C ILE A 70 -20.72 -12.15 -8.53
N ILE A 71 -19.94 -11.75 -9.55
CA ILE A 71 -18.55 -11.30 -9.38
C ILE A 71 -18.53 -9.82 -9.00
N ALA A 72 -19.33 -8.99 -9.68
CA ALA A 72 -19.34 -7.54 -9.53
C ALA A 72 -19.80 -7.07 -8.13
N THR A 73 -20.79 -7.74 -7.55
CA THR A 73 -21.38 -7.33 -6.25
C THR A 73 -20.76 -8.03 -5.05
N ALA A 74 -19.77 -8.89 -5.25
CA ALA A 74 -19.16 -9.65 -4.17
C ALA A 74 -18.43 -8.75 -3.15
N ARG A 75 -18.52 -9.12 -1.87
CA ARG A 75 -17.84 -8.47 -0.74
C ARG A 75 -16.89 -9.44 -0.05
N PHE A 76 -15.80 -8.92 0.50
CA PHE A 76 -14.91 -9.74 1.33
C PHE A 76 -15.63 -10.04 2.65
N GLU A 77 -15.43 -11.23 3.19
CA GLU A 77 -15.95 -11.56 4.51
C GLU A 77 -15.28 -10.64 5.54
N PRO A 78 -16.03 -10.01 6.46
CA PRO A 78 -15.44 -9.27 7.57
C PRO A 78 -14.52 -10.17 8.39
N LEU A 79 -13.45 -9.58 8.91
CA LEU A 79 -12.55 -10.25 9.83
C LEU A 79 -13.22 -10.38 11.21
N GLU A 80 -12.92 -11.46 11.94
CA GLU A 80 -13.33 -11.59 13.33
C GLU A 80 -12.74 -10.47 14.20
N ASP A 81 -13.49 -9.99 15.19
CA ASP A 81 -13.10 -8.87 16.07
C ASP A 81 -11.70 -9.07 16.70
N ARG A 82 -11.38 -10.29 17.12
CA ARG A 82 -10.08 -10.64 17.69
C ARG A 82 -8.91 -10.44 16.72
N LEU A 83 -9.13 -10.63 15.42
CA LEU A 83 -8.10 -10.41 14.39
C LEU A 83 -7.93 -8.94 14.08
N VAL A 84 -9.01 -8.16 14.12
CA VAL A 84 -8.97 -6.70 13.93
C VAL A 84 -8.09 -6.06 15.00
N GLU A 85 -8.24 -6.45 16.27
CA GLU A 85 -7.41 -5.96 17.38
C GLU A 85 -5.92 -6.27 17.18
N ARG A 86 -5.58 -7.39 16.54
CA ARG A 86 -4.17 -7.76 16.27
C ARG A 86 -3.55 -7.01 15.09
N LEU A 87 -4.36 -6.42 14.21
CA LEU A 87 -3.89 -5.65 13.05
C LEU A 87 -3.66 -4.17 13.38
N ASP A 88 -4.12 -3.72 14.55
CA ASP A 88 -3.94 -2.35 15.00
C ASP A 88 -2.50 -2.13 15.49
N CYS A 89 -1.60 -1.88 14.55
CA CYS A 89 -0.21 -1.51 14.83
C CYS A 89 -0.12 -0.01 15.11
N ASP A 90 0.54 0.36 16.20
CA ASP A 90 0.94 1.76 16.43
C ASP A 90 1.76 2.28 15.24
N MET A 91 1.28 3.35 14.60
CA MET A 91 1.90 3.98 13.43
C MET A 91 3.29 4.59 13.70
N SER A 92 3.83 4.49 14.92
CA SER A 92 5.16 5.00 15.25
C SER A 92 6.23 3.91 15.10
N ARG A 93 6.99 3.96 14.00
CA ARG A 93 8.34 3.38 13.96
C ARG A 93 9.26 4.29 14.78
N SER A 94 9.37 4.09 16.09
CA SER A 94 10.40 4.77 16.87
C SER A 94 11.76 4.16 16.47
N ASP A 95 12.48 4.82 15.57
CA ASP A 95 13.88 4.45 15.29
C ASP A 95 14.73 4.99 16.44
N ARG A 96 14.59 4.36 17.63
CA ARG A 96 15.27 4.73 18.89
C ARG A 96 16.79 4.80 18.71
N ASN A 97 17.31 4.18 17.66
CA ASN A 97 18.73 4.03 17.39
C ASN A 97 19.26 5.02 16.34
N LEU A 98 18.42 5.84 15.71
CA LEU A 98 18.86 6.82 14.70
C LEU A 98 19.65 7.98 15.34
N PHE A 99 19.14 8.56 16.43
CA PHE A 99 19.89 9.56 17.21
C PHE A 99 21.15 8.97 17.81
N GLN A 100 21.12 7.71 18.26
CA GLN A 100 22.27 7.04 18.86
C GLN A 100 23.37 6.72 17.83
N ARG A 101 23.01 6.47 16.57
CA ARG A 101 23.94 6.28 15.44
C ARG A 101 24.51 7.60 14.92
N ILE A 102 23.73 8.68 14.90
CA ILE A 102 24.15 9.99 14.38
C ILE A 102 24.94 10.79 15.43
N PHE A 103 24.56 10.67 16.72
CA PHE A 103 25.18 11.40 17.82
C PHE A 103 26.04 10.45 18.67
N ASN A 104 27.20 10.06 18.16
CA ASN A 104 28.34 9.58 18.97
C ASN A 104 28.96 10.75 19.76
N LEU A 105 28.15 11.52 20.49
CA LEU A 105 28.58 12.67 21.26
C LEU A 105 28.66 12.30 22.74
N LYS A 106 29.88 12.42 23.26
CA LYS A 106 30.29 12.19 24.65
C LYS A 106 29.25 12.79 25.62
N LYS A 107 28.69 11.95 26.50
CA LYS A 107 27.81 12.35 27.59
C LYS A 107 28.51 13.36 28.51
N GLY A 108 28.06 14.62 28.48
CA GLY A 108 28.10 15.53 29.62
C GLY A 108 26.72 15.54 30.26
N THR A 109 26.63 15.05 31.50
CA THR A 109 25.41 14.84 32.28
C THR A 109 24.68 16.16 32.58
N LYS A 110 23.36 16.22 32.35
CA LYS A 110 22.37 16.83 33.28
C LYS A 110 21.00 16.20 33.06
N GLU A 111 20.48 15.53 34.10
CA GLU A 111 19.08 15.12 34.17
C GLU A 111 18.21 16.34 34.50
N THR A 112 17.16 16.55 33.71
CA THR A 112 16.03 17.40 34.10
C THR A 112 14.76 16.58 33.99
N THR A 113 14.19 16.26 35.15
CA THR A 113 12.92 15.56 35.31
C THR A 113 11.78 16.45 34.82
N PHE A 114 11.13 16.08 33.71
CA PHE A 114 9.88 16.70 33.28
C PHE A 114 8.72 15.97 33.95
N LYS A 115 8.02 16.66 34.88
CA LYS A 115 6.77 16.18 35.45
C LYS A 115 5.67 16.30 34.38
N VAL A 116 5.09 15.17 33.99
CA VAL A 116 3.88 15.13 33.15
C VAL A 116 2.67 15.10 34.09
N GLU A 117 1.95 16.20 34.19
CA GLU A 117 0.62 16.23 34.80
C GLU A 117 -0.38 15.51 33.88
N LYS A 118 -0.96 14.42 34.39
CA LYS A 118 -2.04 13.69 33.74
C LYS A 118 -3.33 14.46 33.94
N ASN A 119 -3.76 15.23 32.94
CA ASN A 119 -5.08 15.82 32.95
C ASN A 119 -6.09 14.77 32.48
N ARG A 120 -6.78 14.14 33.44
CA ARG A 120 -8.02 13.40 33.18
C ARG A 120 -9.11 14.44 32.95
N ASN A 121 -9.66 14.48 31.74
CA ASN A 121 -11.09 14.69 31.48
C ASN A 121 -11.31 14.91 29.99
N ALA A 122 -12.01 13.98 29.35
CA ALA A 122 -12.89 14.27 28.24
C ALA A 122 -14.10 13.30 28.35
N PRO A 123 -15.32 13.78 28.06
CA PRO A 123 -16.60 13.13 28.36
C PRO A 123 -16.85 11.84 27.58
#